data_AF-A0A418WYY1-F1
#
_entry.id   AF-A0A418WYY1-F1
#
_cell.length_a   1.000
_cell.length_b   1.000
_cell.length_c   1.000
_cell.angle_alpha   90.00
_cell.angle_beta   90.00
_cell.angle_gamma   90.00
#
_symmetry.space_group_name_H-M   'P 1'
#
loop_
_entity.id
_entity.type
_entity.pdbx_description
1 polymer ?
#
loop_
_entity_poly.entity_id
_entity_poly.type
_entity_poly.pdbx_seq_one_letter_code
_entity_poly.pdbx_strand_id
1 'polypeptide(L)'
;MSEYRKDLTTCAYCPNTCRSGYAAAAPVQIESQTPSALSLITLAVLDGRLSLDEETRKTLGRRGPTEASVGQCTYGLNMPAAIDAALLTGTAHG
;
A
#
# COMPACT_ATOMS: atom_id res chain seq x y z
N MET A 1 -10.46 4.60 15.11
CA MET A 1 -9.42 4.42 14.06
C MET A 1 -10.16 4.03 12.79
N SER A 2 -9.93 4.73 11.68
CA SER A 2 -10.59 4.39 10.41
C SER A 2 -10.20 2.98 9.96
N GLU A 3 -11.11 2.27 9.30
CA GLU A 3 -10.94 0.90 8.79
C GLU A 3 -9.70 0.78 7.90
N TYR A 4 -9.53 1.70 6.94
CA TYR A 4 -8.34 1.75 6.08
C TYR A 4 -7.03 1.87 6.87
N ARG A 5 -7.02 2.54 8.03
CA ARG A 5 -5.78 2.73 8.80
C ARG A 5 -5.37 1.43 9.48
N LYS A 6 -6.32 0.64 9.97
CA LYS A 6 -6.06 -0.68 10.54
C LYS A 6 -5.49 -1.63 9.46
N ASP A 7 -6.05 -1.60 8.27
CA ASP A 7 -5.60 -2.43 7.15
C ASP A 7 -4.19 -2.05 6.70
N LEU A 8 -3.93 -0.74 6.55
CA LEU A 8 -2.60 -0.21 6.27
C LEU A 8 -1.58 -0.61 7.33
N THR A 9 -1.91 -0.49 8.62
CA THR A 9 -1.01 -0.92 9.72
C THR A 9 -0.73 -2.41 9.65
N THR A 10 -1.76 -3.23 9.43
CA THR A 10 -1.61 -4.68 9.33
C THR A 10 -0.69 -5.06 8.15
N CYS A 11 -0.89 -4.41 7.00
CA CYS A 11 -0.07 -4.67 5.82
C CYS A 11 1.35 -4.13 5.95
N ALA A 12 1.55 -2.93 6.51
CA ALA A 12 2.86 -2.29 6.65
C ALA A 12 3.86 -3.13 7.46
N TYR A 13 3.38 -3.93 8.41
CA TYR A 13 4.20 -4.81 9.24
C TYR A 13 4.09 -6.30 8.87
N CYS A 14 3.46 -6.60 7.73
CA CYS A 14 3.38 -7.96 7.20
C CYS A 14 4.74 -8.39 6.62
N PRO A 15 5.16 -9.67 6.76
CA PRO A 15 6.38 -10.21 6.15
C PRO A 15 6.30 -10.35 4.61
N ASN A 16 5.38 -9.65 3.94
CA ASN A 16 5.19 -9.69 2.49
C ASN A 16 4.89 -11.09 1.92
N THR A 17 3.94 -11.82 2.52
CA THR A 17 3.48 -13.14 2.05
C THR A 17 2.73 -13.13 0.72
N CYS A 18 2.63 -11.98 0.06
CA CYS A 18 1.88 -11.81 -1.18
C CYS A 18 2.49 -12.56 -2.38
N ARG A 19 3.65 -13.22 -2.22
CA ARG A 19 4.40 -13.91 -3.29
C ARG A 19 3.54 -14.86 -4.12
N SER A 20 2.51 -15.50 -3.53
CA SER A 20 1.59 -16.40 -4.23
C SER A 20 0.79 -15.72 -5.35
N GLY A 21 0.55 -14.41 -5.25
CA GLY A 21 -0.14 -13.62 -6.27
C GLY A 21 0.74 -13.20 -7.45
N TYR A 22 2.05 -13.44 -7.40
CA TYR A 22 2.98 -13.01 -8.44
C TYR A 22 3.34 -14.16 -9.37
N ALA A 23 3.06 -13.99 -10.66
CA ALA A 23 3.52 -14.91 -11.68
C ALA A 23 5.04 -15.10 -11.62
N ALA A 24 5.52 -16.30 -11.92
CA ALA A 24 6.96 -16.60 -11.97
C ALA A 24 7.70 -15.74 -13.01
N ALA A 25 7.03 -15.38 -14.10
CA ALA A 25 7.56 -14.52 -15.16
C ALA A 25 7.38 -13.02 -14.90
N ALA A 26 6.80 -12.62 -13.76
CA ALA A 26 6.64 -11.20 -13.43
C ALA A 26 8.01 -10.53 -13.23
N PRO A 27 8.13 -9.22 -13.52
CA PRO A 27 9.34 -8.46 -13.21
C PRO A 27 9.74 -8.61 -11.75
N VAL A 28 11.06 -8.57 -11.50
CA VAL A 28 11.59 -8.57 -10.13
C VAL A 28 10.97 -7.41 -9.36
N GLN A 29 10.41 -7.72 -8.20
CA GLN A 29 9.84 -6.71 -7.33
C GLN A 29 10.93 -5.83 -6.75
N ILE A 30 10.74 -4.52 -6.90
CA ILE A 30 11.53 -3.54 -6.16
C ILE A 30 10.94 -3.49 -4.74
N GLU A 31 11.77 -3.69 -3.72
CA GLU A 31 11.34 -3.80 -2.31
C GLU A 31 10.47 -2.61 -1.86
N SER A 32 10.82 -1.40 -2.30
CA SER A 32 10.08 -0.16 -2.03
C SER A 32 8.71 -0.05 -2.70
N GLN A 33 8.29 -1.06 -3.46
CA GLN A 33 7.02 -1.13 -4.18
C GLN A 33 6.17 -2.32 -3.76
N THR A 34 6.56 -3.03 -2.70
CA THR A 34 5.75 -4.09 -2.11
C THR A 34 4.48 -3.52 -1.44
N PRO A 35 3.42 -4.32 -1.27
CA PRO A 35 2.21 -3.86 -0.58
C PRO A 35 2.49 -3.33 0.83
N SER A 36 3.41 -3.96 1.59
CA SER A 36 3.78 -3.45 2.91
C SER A 36 4.52 -2.12 2.82
N ALA A 37 5.45 -1.96 1.87
CA ALA A 37 6.19 -0.71 1.68
C ALA A 37 5.23 0.44 1.30
N LEU A 38 4.32 0.22 0.35
CA LEU A 38 3.33 1.24 -0.02
C LEU A 38 2.37 1.56 1.13
N SER A 39 2.02 0.57 1.96
CA SER A 39 1.20 0.79 3.15
C SER A 39 1.93 1.64 4.18
N LEU A 40 3.22 1.38 4.41
CA LEU A 40 4.07 2.15 5.30
C LEU A 40 4.24 3.61 4.83
N ILE A 41 4.46 3.82 3.53
CA ILE A 41 4.52 5.15 2.91
C ILE A 41 3.19 5.88 3.09
N THR A 42 2.06 5.20 2.84
CA THR A 42 0.73 5.77 3.02
C THR A 42 0.49 6.21 4.47
N LEU A 43 0.89 5.39 5.45
CA LEU A 43 0.83 5.76 6.87
C LEU A 43 1.72 6.96 7.19
N ALA A 44 2.93 7.03 6.65
CA ALA A 44 3.82 8.19 6.84
C ALA A 44 3.19 9.48 6.30
N VAL A 45 2.47 9.42 5.18
CA VAL A 45 1.70 10.55 4.65
C VAL A 45 0.56 10.94 5.61
N LEU A 46 -0.24 9.98 6.05
CA LEU A 46 -1.35 10.24 6.99
C LEU A 46 -0.88 10.79 8.34
N ASP A 47 0.34 10.41 8.77
CA ASP A 47 0.97 10.88 10.01
C ASP A 47 1.63 12.26 9.85
N GLY A 48 1.62 12.85 8.65
CA GLY A 48 2.32 14.11 8.36
C GLY A 48 3.85 14.01 8.39
N ARG A 49 4.39 12.79 8.36
CA ARG A 49 5.85 12.52 8.33
C ARG A 49 6.43 12.56 6.92
N LEU A 50 5.58 12.42 5.91
CA LEU A 50 5.93 12.50 4.50
C LEU A 50 4.93 13.39 3.76
N SER A 51 5.41 14.31 2.94
CA SER A 51 4.57 15.16 2.10
C SER A 51 3.96 14.34 0.96
N LEU A 52 2.69 14.59 0.61
CA LEU A 52 2.06 14.00 -0.59
C LEU A 52 2.43 14.79 -1.86
N ASP A 53 3.73 14.93 -2.10
CA ASP A 53 4.29 15.58 -3.29
C ASP A 53 4.29 14.65 -4.51
N GLU A 54 4.76 15.16 -5.65
CA GLU A 54 4.73 14.43 -6.92
C GLU A 54 5.53 13.12 -6.87
N GLU A 55 6.70 13.12 -6.23
CA GLU A 55 7.52 11.91 -6.11
C GLU A 55 6.86 10.87 -5.20
N THR A 56 6.21 11.30 -4.12
CA THR A 56 5.42 10.43 -3.24
C THR A 56 4.22 9.86 -3.98
N ARG A 57 3.49 10.68 -4.76
CA ARG A 57 2.37 10.20 -5.60
C ARG A 57 2.84 9.19 -6.64
N LYS A 58 3.96 9.47 -7.31
CA LYS A 58 4.56 8.55 -8.30
C LYS A 58 4.95 7.22 -7.67
N THR A 59 5.48 7.25 -6.44
CA THR A 59 5.81 6.03 -5.69
C THR A 59 4.55 5.24 -5.33
N LEU A 60 3.53 5.91 -4.77
CA LEU A 60 2.23 5.31 -4.45
C LEU A 60 1.43 4.84 -5.67
N GLY A 61 1.77 5.32 -6.86
CA GLY A 61 1.22 4.88 -8.14
C GLY A 61 1.81 3.55 -8.66
N ARG A 62 2.90 3.05 -8.08
CA ARG A 62 3.54 1.78 -8.52
C ARG A 62 2.84 0.57 -7.89
N ARG A 63 1.57 0.38 -8.25
CA ARG A 63 0.65 -0.52 -7.54
C ARG A 63 0.55 -1.94 -8.04
N GLY A 64 1.21 -2.33 -9.13
CA GLY A 64 1.13 -3.69 -9.68
C GLY A 64 1.28 -4.82 -8.63
N PRO A 65 2.25 -4.72 -7.71
CA PRO A 65 2.35 -5.60 -6.54
C PRO A 65 1.13 -5.64 -5.61
N THR A 66 0.57 -4.48 -5.33
CA THR A 66 -0.58 -4.31 -4.44
C THR A 66 -1.86 -4.83 -5.11
N GLU A 67 -2.01 -4.61 -6.41
CA GLU A 67 -3.09 -5.15 -7.23
C GLU A 67 -3.02 -6.68 -7.31
N ALA A 68 -1.83 -7.25 -7.54
CA ALA A 68 -1.62 -8.70 -7.58
C ALA A 68 -1.89 -9.40 -6.24
N SER A 69 -1.91 -8.65 -5.12
CA SER A 69 -2.22 -9.19 -3.80
C SER A 69 -3.72 -9.40 -3.54
N VAL A 70 -4.60 -8.83 -4.37
CA VAL A 70 -6.05 -8.93 -4.20
C VAL A 70 -6.51 -10.39 -4.30
N GLY A 71 -7.26 -10.85 -3.30
CA GLY A 71 -7.69 -12.25 -3.19
C GLY A 71 -6.58 -13.23 -2.77
N GLN A 72 -5.33 -12.76 -2.60
CA GLN A 72 -4.18 -13.57 -2.18
C GLN A 72 -3.64 -13.15 -0.80
N CYS A 73 -4.10 -12.01 -0.27
CA CYS A 73 -3.71 -11.54 1.06
C CYS A 73 -4.13 -12.54 2.14
N THR A 74 -3.17 -13.00 2.95
CA THR A 74 -3.41 -13.91 4.09
C THR A 74 -4.41 -13.36 5.11
N TYR A 75 -4.52 -12.03 5.20
CA TYR A 75 -5.45 -11.33 6.09
C TYR A 75 -6.78 -10.95 5.42
N GLY A 76 -6.99 -11.32 4.15
CA GLY A 76 -8.20 -11.01 3.40
C GLY A 76 -8.36 -9.52 3.02
N LEU A 77 -7.30 -8.73 3.11
CA LEU A 77 -7.36 -7.28 2.91
C LEU A 77 -7.33 -6.89 1.42
N ASN A 78 -8.12 -5.87 1.08
CA ASN A 78 -8.06 -5.21 -0.23
C ASN A 78 -7.17 -3.97 -0.14
N MET A 79 -5.85 -4.18 -0.26
CA MET A 79 -4.87 -3.12 -0.08
C MET A 79 -4.96 -1.98 -1.10
N PRO A 80 -5.26 -2.20 -2.39
CA PRO A 80 -5.56 -1.09 -3.31
C PRO A 80 -6.67 -0.17 -2.78
N ALA A 81 -7.79 -0.76 -2.33
CA ALA A 81 -8.92 0.01 -1.80
C ALA A 81 -8.57 0.75 -0.50
N ALA A 82 -7.80 0.13 0.39
CA ALA A 82 -7.35 0.77 1.63
C ALA A 82 -6.45 2.00 1.36
N ILE A 83 -5.52 1.90 0.40
CA ILE A 83 -4.67 3.02 0.00
C ILE A 83 -5.50 4.14 -0.64
N ASP A 84 -6.46 3.81 -1.52
CA ASP A 84 -7.33 4.82 -2.14
C ASP A 84 -8.19 5.56 -1.12
N ALA A 85 -8.84 4.83 -0.21
CA ALA A 85 -9.62 5.42 0.86
C ALA A 85 -8.78 6.36 1.75
N ALA A 86 -7.55 5.96 2.05
CA ALA A 86 -6.62 6.77 2.84
C ALA A 86 -6.25 8.07 2.12
N LEU A 87 -5.90 8.01 0.83
CA LEU A 87 -5.46 9.18 0.06
C LEU A 87 -6.62 10.15 -0.21
N LEU A 88 -7.83 9.65 -0.48
CA LEU A 88 -9.02 10.49 -0.66
C LEU A 88 -9.40 11.25 0.63
N THR A 89 -9.21 10.62 1.80
CA THR A 89 -9.53 11.24 3.09
C THR A 89 -8.41 12.20 3.54
N GLY A 90 -7.15 11.87 3.26
CA GLY A 90 -5.98 12.69 3.60
C GLY A 90 -5.88 14.00 2.82
N THR A 91 -6.48 14.09 1.63
CA THR A 91 -6.52 15.32 0.82
C THR A 91 -7.50 16.38 1.33
N ALA A 92 -8.36 16.07 2.31
CA ALA A 92 -9.34 17.02 2.84
C ALA A 92 -8.77 18.05 3.84
N HIS A 93 -7.47 17.99 4.15
CA HIS A 93 -6.79 18.88 5.11
C HIS A 93 -5.62 19.66 4.49
N GLY A 94 -5.61 19.81 3.15
CA GLY A 94 -4.66 20.64 2.42
C GLY A 94 -5.23 22.00 2.06
#